data_AF-A0A356IEC5-F1
#
_entry.id   AF-A0A356IEC5-F1
#
_cell.length_a   1.000
_cell.length_b   1.000
_cell.length_c   1.000
_cell.angle_alpha   90.00
_cell.angle_beta   90.00
_cell.angle_gamma   90.00
#
_symmetry.space_group_name_H-M   'P 1'
#
loop_
_entity.id
_entity.type
_entity.pdbx_description
1 polymer ?
#
loop_
_entity_poly.entity_id
_entity_poly.type
_entity_poly.pdbx_seq_one_letter_code
_entity_poly.pdbx_strand_id
1 'polypeptide(L)'
;MIYRVTASFKEETASELRDELNDGSIAAQQPDGPEIVDALRRAVRNATGTIEWTECCYCDPPLAHERSTVLDRYFEKFKTEAVGKHRQFEGQSFLQYLEEVSQ
;
A
#
# COMPACT_ATOMS: atom_id res chain seq x y z
N MET A 1 12.86 -2.16 -9.54
CA MET A 1 11.86 -2.53 -10.59
C MET A 1 10.50 -2.02 -10.14
N ILE A 2 9.60 -1.65 -11.05
CA ILE A 2 8.25 -1.19 -10.65
C ILE A 2 7.23 -2.30 -10.85
N TYR A 3 6.50 -2.60 -9.78
CA TYR A 3 5.45 -3.62 -9.75
C TYR A 3 4.09 -2.95 -9.59
N ARG A 4 3.10 -3.48 -10.30
CA ARG A 4 1.69 -3.35 -9.96
C ARG A 4 1.40 -4.32 -8.83
N VAL A 5 0.75 -3.83 -7.80
CA VAL A 5 0.42 -4.60 -6.61
C VAL A 5 -1.08 -4.53 -6.41
N THR A 6 -1.69 -5.67 -6.12
CA THR A 6 -3.07 -5.75 -5.65
C THR A 6 -3.11 -6.49 -4.32
N ALA A 7 -3.86 -5.99 -3.35
CA ALA A 7 -4.04 -6.64 -2.06
C ALA A 7 -5.44 -6.35 -1.48
N SER A 8 -5.89 -7.20 -0.56
CA SER A 8 -7.06 -6.94 0.26
C SER A 8 -6.64 -6.17 1.50
N PHE A 9 -7.37 -5.08 1.80
CA PHE A 9 -7.15 -4.29 3.01
C PHE A 9 -7.88 -4.90 4.20
N LYS A 10 -7.22 -4.90 5.36
CA LYS A 10 -7.77 -5.35 6.64
C LYS A 10 -8.43 -4.16 7.33
N GLU A 11 -9.72 -3.95 7.08
CA GLU A 11 -10.46 -2.80 7.63
C GLU A 11 -10.35 -2.70 9.16
N GLU A 12 -10.20 -3.81 9.88
CA GLU A 12 -9.99 -3.83 11.33
C GLU A 12 -8.70 -3.12 11.80
N THR A 13 -7.75 -2.90 10.89
CA THR A 13 -6.48 -2.21 11.15
C THR A 13 -6.47 -0.75 10.68
N ALA A 14 -7.63 -0.24 10.22
CA ALA A 14 -7.71 1.06 9.56
C ALA A 14 -7.27 2.24 10.42
N SER A 15 -7.76 2.31 11.66
CA SER A 15 -7.40 3.38 12.58
C SER A 15 -5.89 3.40 12.87
N GLU A 16 -5.27 2.23 13.03
CA GLU A 16 -3.81 2.10 13.25
C GLU A 16 -3.04 2.59 12.03
N LEU A 17 -3.39 2.12 10.83
CA LEU A 17 -2.73 2.57 9.59
C LEU A 17 -2.86 4.08 9.39
N ARG A 18 -4.06 4.62 9.60
CA ARG A 18 -4.30 6.06 9.48
C ARG A 18 -3.40 6.85 10.43
N ASP A 19 -3.32 6.42 11.70
CA ASP A 19 -2.53 7.12 12.71
C ASP A 19 -1.03 7.04 12.39
N GLU A 20 -0.50 5.87 11.99
CA GLU A 20 0.91 5.70 11.61
C GLU A 20 1.29 6.45 10.31
N LEU A 21 0.35 6.65 9.40
CA LEU A 21 0.54 7.49 8.21
C LEU A 21 0.56 8.98 8.57
N ASN A 22 -0.29 9.40 9.51
CA ASN A 22 -0.44 10.80 9.93
C ASN A 22 0.69 11.25 10.85
N ASP A 23 1.13 10.42 11.78
CA ASP A 23 2.20 10.74 12.72
C ASP A 23 3.61 10.56 12.11
N GLY A 24 3.68 9.98 10.91
CA GLY A 24 4.92 9.78 10.16
C GLY A 24 5.72 8.54 10.58
N SER A 25 5.18 7.68 11.43
CA SER A 25 5.84 6.46 11.92
C SER A 25 6.25 5.54 10.78
N ILE A 26 5.40 5.36 9.75
CA ILE A 26 5.77 4.57 8.56
C ILE A 26 6.83 5.31 7.73
N ALA A 27 6.67 6.62 7.52
CA ALA A 27 7.61 7.42 6.71
C ALA A 27 9.04 7.42 7.28
N ALA A 28 9.18 7.31 8.61
CA ALA A 28 10.47 7.27 9.28
C ALA A 28 11.21 5.93 9.14
N GLN A 29 10.53 4.85 8.75
CA GLN A 29 11.16 3.53 8.61
C GLN A 29 12.11 3.50 7.41
N GLN A 30 13.31 2.98 7.63
CA GLN A 30 14.33 2.81 6.60
C GLN A 30 14.43 1.34 6.17
N PRO A 31 14.66 1.05 4.89
CA PRO A 31 14.80 2.01 3.78
C PRO A 31 13.49 2.41 3.09
N ASP A 32 12.39 1.68 3.33
CA ASP A 32 11.24 1.70 2.41
C ASP A 32 10.07 2.59 2.85
N GLY A 33 10.08 3.11 4.08
CA GLY A 33 9.00 3.91 4.63
C GLY A 33 8.49 5.01 3.69
N PRO A 34 9.38 5.85 3.12
CA PRO A 34 8.98 6.87 2.15
C PRO A 34 8.30 6.30 0.89
N GLU A 35 8.81 5.19 0.33
CA GLU A 35 8.21 4.57 -0.85
C GLU A 35 6.85 3.94 -0.53
N ILE A 36 6.68 3.33 0.65
CA ILE A 36 5.40 2.78 1.10
C ILE A 36 4.35 3.88 1.21
N VAL A 37 4.68 5.02 1.83
CA VAL A 37 3.74 6.15 1.94
C VAL A 37 3.35 6.67 0.56
N ASP A 38 4.32 6.84 -0.33
CA ASP A 38 4.07 7.32 -1.69
C ASP A 38 3.28 6.31 -2.53
N ALA A 39 3.48 5.01 -2.32
CA ALA A 39 2.70 3.93 -2.90
C ALA A 39 1.23 3.99 -2.44
N LEU A 40 0.98 4.14 -1.14
CA LEU A 40 -0.37 4.25 -0.59
C LEU A 40 -1.09 5.54 -0.99
N ARG A 41 -0.37 6.64 -1.21
CA ARG A 41 -0.94 7.86 -1.81
C ARG A 41 -1.42 7.66 -3.25
N ARG A 42 -0.74 6.79 -4.01
CA ARG A 42 -1.13 6.42 -5.38
C ARG A 42 -2.20 5.33 -5.41
N ALA A 43 -2.44 4.65 -4.28
CA ALA A 43 -3.32 3.50 -4.22
C ALA A 43 -4.78 3.88 -4.41
N VAL A 44 -5.52 2.99 -5.07
CA VAL A 44 -6.96 3.10 -5.24
C VAL A 44 -7.67 1.82 -4.81
N ARG A 45 -8.89 1.93 -4.31
CA ARG A 45 -9.83 0.83 -4.16
C ARG A 45 -10.61 0.68 -5.46
N ASN A 46 -10.41 -0.43 -6.14
CA ASN A 46 -11.12 -0.72 -7.40
C ASN A 46 -12.57 -1.17 -7.13
N ALA A 47 -13.33 -1.41 -8.21
CA ALA A 47 -14.75 -1.78 -8.13
C ALA A 47 -15.03 -3.10 -7.39
N THR A 48 -14.04 -3.98 -7.23
CA THR A 48 -14.18 -5.24 -6.48
C THR A 48 -13.77 -5.11 -5.02
N GLY A 49 -13.37 -3.91 -4.58
CA GLY A 49 -12.89 -3.64 -3.23
C GLY A 49 -11.43 -4.03 -2.99
N THR A 50 -10.68 -4.37 -4.03
CA THR A 50 -9.24 -4.65 -3.92
C THR A 50 -8.45 -3.35 -3.98
N ILE A 51 -7.40 -3.22 -3.16
CA ILE A 51 -6.50 -2.07 -3.19
C ILE A 51 -5.42 -2.33 -4.23
N GLU A 52 -5.18 -1.33 -5.07
CA GLU A 52 -4.29 -1.45 -6.23
C GLU A 52 -3.36 -0.24 -6.32
N TRP A 53 -2.06 -0.49 -6.48
CA TRP A 53 -1.03 0.56 -6.56
C TRP A 53 0.19 0.11 -7.37
N THR A 54 1.14 1.04 -7.55
CA THR A 54 2.47 0.72 -8.08
C THR A 54 3.55 1.09 -7.08
N GLU A 55 4.54 0.22 -6.95
CA GLU A 55 5.63 0.33 -5.98
C GLU A 55 6.98 -0.01 -6.63
N CYS A 56 8.00 0.78 -6.31
CA CYS A 56 9.36 0.51 -6.73
C CYS A 56 10.05 -0.39 -5.70
N CYS A 57 10.42 -1.61 -6.09
CA CYS A 57 11.07 -2.58 -5.22
C CYS A 57 12.20 -3.30 -5.98
N TYR A 58 13.26 -3.70 -5.26
CA TYR A 58 14.40 -4.44 -5.80
C TYR A 58 14.63 -5.81 -5.12
N CYS A 59 13.71 -6.22 -4.24
CA CYS A 59 13.76 -7.51 -3.56
C CYS A 59 13.40 -8.69 -4.49
N ASP A 60 13.86 -9.88 -4.10
CA ASP A 60 13.43 -11.16 -4.65
C ASP A 60 13.05 -12.10 -3.47
N PRO A 61 11.76 -12.43 -3.28
CA PRO A 61 10.60 -12.03 -4.10
C PRO A 61 10.24 -10.54 -3.96
N PRO A 62 9.48 -9.96 -4.91
CA PRO A 62 9.06 -8.56 -4.84
C PRO A 62 8.29 -8.24 -3.55
N LEU A 63 8.51 -7.03 -3.01
CA LEU A 63 7.93 -6.52 -1.77
C LEU A 63 8.30 -7.31 -0.50
N ALA A 64 9.31 -8.19 -0.52
CA ALA A 64 9.61 -9.04 0.65
C ALA A 64 9.87 -8.22 1.92
N HIS A 65 10.61 -7.12 1.82
CA HIS A 65 11.00 -6.32 2.97
C HIS A 65 9.84 -5.44 3.47
N GLU A 66 9.17 -4.76 2.53
CA GLU A 66 8.03 -3.87 2.76
C GLU A 66 6.86 -4.64 3.39
N ARG A 67 6.63 -5.89 2.95
CA ARG A 67 5.67 -6.81 3.56
C ARG A 67 6.03 -7.18 4.98
N SER A 68 7.27 -7.59 5.23
CA SER A 68 7.71 -8.01 6.56
C SER A 68 7.71 -6.90 7.61
N THR A 69 7.82 -5.64 7.19
CA THR A 69 7.94 -4.47 8.08
C THR A 69 6.61 -3.76 8.28
N VAL A 70 5.85 -3.53 7.20
CA VAL A 70 4.64 -2.72 7.24
C VAL A 70 3.46 -3.44 6.59
N LEU A 71 3.57 -3.84 5.32
CA LEU A 71 2.39 -4.12 4.51
C LEU A 71 1.60 -5.36 4.97
N ASP A 72 2.25 -6.41 5.50
CA ASP A 72 1.52 -7.60 5.98
C ASP A 72 0.70 -7.31 7.25
N ARG A 73 0.96 -6.22 7.97
CA ARG A 73 0.11 -5.79 9.10
C ARG A 73 -1.27 -5.37 8.60
N TYR A 74 -1.32 -4.61 7.51
CA TYR A 74 -2.53 -3.91 7.04
C TYR A 74 -3.20 -4.55 5.83
N PHE A 75 -2.48 -5.38 5.09
CA PHE A 75 -2.96 -5.98 3.85
C PHE A 75 -2.72 -7.48 3.83
N GLU A 76 -3.44 -8.16 2.95
CA GLU A 76 -3.29 -9.58 2.69
C GLU A 76 -3.57 -9.91 1.22
N LYS A 77 -3.36 -11.18 0.84
CA LYS A 77 -3.68 -11.71 -0.50
C LYS A 77 -2.99 -10.94 -1.64
N PHE A 78 -1.74 -10.54 -1.41
CA PHE A 78 -0.91 -9.82 -2.37
C PHE A 78 -0.77 -10.57 -3.69
N LYS A 79 -0.81 -9.81 -4.80
CA LYS A 79 -0.33 -10.22 -6.11
C LYS A 79 0.54 -9.11 -6.68
N THR A 80 1.62 -9.51 -7.36
CA THR A 80 2.61 -8.59 -7.93
C THR A 80 2.83 -8.89 -9.39
N GLU A 81 2.83 -7.86 -10.23
CA GLU A 81 3.09 -7.94 -11.67
C GLU A 81 4.10 -6.85 -12.05
N ALA A 82 5.18 -7.19 -12.75
CA ALA A 82 6.15 -6.18 -13.20
C ALA A 82 5.55 -5.30 -14.32
N VAL A 83 5.51 -3.98 -14.13
CA VAL A 83 4.86 -3.03 -15.07
C VAL A 83 5.78 -1.93 -15.62
N GLY A 84 7.05 -1.92 -15.17
CA GLY A 84 8.15 -1.11 -15.70
C GLY A 84 8.13 0.38 -15.37
N LYS A 85 6.96 0.96 -15.09
CA LYS A 85 6.77 2.35 -14.65
C LYS A 85 5.56 2.49 -13.75
N HIS A 86 5.54 3.52 -12.91
CA HIS A 86 4.35 3.86 -12.12
C HIS A 86 3.18 4.20 -13.04
N ARG A 87 1.98 3.83 -12.61
CA ARG A 87 0.72 4.07 -13.31
C ARG A 87 -0.34 4.47 -12.29
N GLN A 88 -1.30 5.26 -12.75
CA GLN A 88 -2.55 5.49 -12.02
C GLN A 88 -3.56 4.42 -12.45
N PHE A 89 -4.43 4.05 -11.54
CA PHE A 89 -5.51 3.09 -11.76
C PHE A 89 -6.85 3.76 -11.51
N GLU A 90 -7.90 3.21 -12.10
CA GLU A 90 -9.27 3.66 -11.86
C GLU A 90 -9.80 3.11 -10.53
N GLY A 91 -10.40 3.97 -9.72
CA GLY A 91 -10.97 3.58 -8.43
C GLY A 91 -11.12 4.76 -7.47
N GLN A 92 -11.67 4.48 -6.30
CA GLN A 92 -11.71 5.45 -5.19
C GLN A 92 -10.31 5.59 -4.60
N SER A 93 -9.89 6.80 -4.21
CA SER A 93 -8.62 6.97 -3.49
C SER A 93 -8.57 6.07 -2.25
N PHE A 94 -7.49 5.31 -2.07
CA PHE A 94 -7.34 4.46 -0.90
C PHE A 94 -7.31 5.28 0.39
N LEU A 95 -6.65 6.45 0.40
CA LEU A 95 -6.61 7.31 1.59
C LEU A 95 -7.99 7.86 1.95
N GLN A 96 -8.81 8.22 0.96
CA GLN A 96 -10.19 8.64 1.25
C GLN A 96 -11.00 7.48 1.85
N TYR A 97 -10.90 6.30 1.25
CA TYR A 97 -11.55 5.11 1.79
C TYR A 97 -11.06 4.74 3.20
N LEU A 98 -9.75 4.88 3.46
CA LEU A 98 -9.15 4.66 4.77
C LEU A 98 -9.79 5.57 5.82
N GLU A 99 -9.96 6.86 5.54
CA GLU A 99 -10.65 7.79 6.45
C GLU A 99 -12.11 7.41 6.70
N GLU A 100 -12.82 6.89 5.70
CA GLU A 100 -14.21 6.44 5.82
C GLU A 100 -14.36 5.22 6.75
N VAL A 101 -13.39 4.29 6.72
CA VAL A 101 -13.45 3.04 7.51
C VAL A 101 -12.68 3.10 8.83
N SER A 102 -11.96 4.19 9.10
CA SER A 102 -11.24 4.42 10.37
C SER A 102 -12.11 5.07 11.47
N GLN A 103 -13.44 5.05 11.32
CA GLN A 103 -14.42 5.69 12.22
C GLN A 103 -15.06 4.71 13.19
#